data_AF-A0A8S8YMY2-F1
#
_entry.id   AF-A0A8S8YMY2-F1
#
_cell.length_a   1.000
_cell.length_b   1.000
_cell.length_c   1.000
_cell.angle_alpha   90.00
_cell.angle_beta   90.00
_cell.angle_gamma   90.00
#
_symmetry.space_group_name_H-M   'P 1'
#
loop_
_entity.id
_entity.type
_entity.pdbx_description
1 polymer ?
#
loop_
_entity_poly.entity_id
_entity_poly.type
_entity_poly.pdbx_seq_one_letter_code
_entity_poly.pdbx_strand_id
1 'polypeptide(L)'
;MLLGHPVELKELRRTQSGRFMESHCITLQELKDAVWLWKEKGEEKAIRKILAPIESLVSDLPKVVVKDGAAGAIAHGAPLMRPGIVSVENDLSVETLYAY
;
A
#
# COMPACT_ATOMS: atom_id res chain seq x y z
N MET A 1 -17.72 -22.67 -23.44
CA MET A 1 -18.16 -21.36 -23.98
C MET A 1 -19.69 -21.40 -24.06
N LEU A 2 -20.39 -20.72 -23.15
CA LEU A 2 -21.83 -20.94 -22.86
C LEU A 2 -22.80 -20.41 -23.93
N LEU A 3 -22.35 -19.53 -24.82
CA LEU A 3 -23.23 -18.77 -25.73
C LEU A 3 -23.26 -19.28 -27.19
N GLY A 4 -22.52 -20.33 -27.55
CA GLY A 4 -22.53 -20.90 -28.91
C GLY A 4 -22.06 -19.97 -30.04
N HIS A 5 -21.65 -18.73 -29.71
CA HIS A 5 -21.22 -17.69 -30.63
C HIS A 5 -19.96 -16.99 -30.12
N PRO A 6 -19.16 -16.34 -31.00
CA PRO A 6 -17.99 -15.56 -30.59
C PRO A 6 -18.40 -14.38 -29.71
N VAL A 7 -17.67 -14.19 -28.60
CA VAL A 7 -17.84 -13.05 -27.68
C VAL A 7 -16.57 -12.20 -27.73
N GLU A 8 -16.73 -10.88 -27.81
CA GLU A 8 -15.65 -9.90 -27.86
C GLU A 8 -15.75 -8.94 -26.66
N LEU A 9 -14.63 -8.71 -25.97
CA LEU A 9 -14.53 -7.72 -24.90
C LEU A 9 -14.47 -6.33 -25.52
N LYS A 10 -15.55 -5.54 -25.37
CA LYS A 10 -15.62 -4.18 -25.90
C LYS A 10 -14.94 -3.16 -25.00
N GLU A 11 -15.13 -3.28 -23.69
CA GLU A 11 -14.55 -2.37 -22.72
C GLU A 11 -14.24 -3.12 -21.42
N LEU A 12 -13.19 -2.68 -20.74
CA LEU A 12 -12.83 -3.15 -19.42
C LEU A 12 -12.40 -1.96 -18.56
N ARG A 13 -13.02 -1.84 -17.38
CA ARG A 13 -12.64 -0.88 -16.36
C ARG A 13 -12.27 -1.63 -15.08
N ARG A 14 -11.06 -1.39 -14.58
CA ARG A 14 -10.62 -1.94 -13.29
C ARG A 14 -11.08 -1.01 -12.18
N THR A 15 -12.03 -1.47 -11.37
CA THR A 15 -12.62 -0.71 -10.26
C THR A 15 -11.88 -0.93 -8.93
N GLN A 16 -10.99 -1.94 -8.86
CA GLN A 16 -10.23 -2.26 -7.66
C GLN A 16 -8.87 -2.89 -7.99
N SER A 17 -7.86 -2.57 -7.20
CA SER A 17 -6.54 -3.20 -7.20
C SER A 17 -6.03 -3.32 -5.76
N GLY A 18 -6.02 -4.54 -5.22
CA GLY A 18 -5.76 -4.77 -3.79
C GLY A 18 -6.74 -3.96 -2.93
N ARG A 19 -6.21 -3.11 -2.07
CA ARG A 19 -7.00 -2.23 -1.20
C ARG A 19 -7.50 -0.95 -1.87
N PHE A 20 -6.94 -0.59 -3.02
CA PHE A 20 -7.31 0.64 -3.71
C PHE A 20 -8.54 0.39 -4.59
N MET A 21 -9.65 0.99 -4.17
CA MET A 21 -10.86 1.11 -4.97
C MET A 21 -10.78 2.35 -5.87
N GLU A 22 -11.63 2.37 -6.89
CA GLU A 22 -11.78 3.50 -7.82
C GLU A 22 -12.06 4.85 -7.12
N SER A 23 -12.72 4.84 -5.96
CA SER A 23 -12.94 6.05 -5.14
C SER A 23 -11.65 6.70 -4.61
N HIS A 24 -10.53 5.98 -4.60
CA HIS A 24 -9.21 6.50 -4.22
C HIS A 24 -8.42 7.01 -5.42
N CYS A 25 -8.89 6.75 -6.64
CA CYS A 25 -8.22 7.22 -7.85
C CYS A 25 -8.41 8.73 -8.00
N ILE A 26 -7.35 9.37 -8.45
CA ILE A 26 -7.34 10.76 -8.88
C ILE A 26 -7.00 10.84 -10.36
N THR A 27 -7.44 11.90 -11.01
CA THR A 27 -7.09 12.19 -12.40
C THR A 27 -5.69 12.80 -12.49
N LEU A 28 -5.07 12.71 -13.68
CA LEU A 28 -3.75 13.30 -13.91
C LEU A 28 -3.76 14.84 -13.78
N GLN A 29 -4.92 15.46 -14.02
CA GLN A 29 -5.14 16.89 -13.87
C GLN A 29 -5.08 17.28 -12.40
N GLU A 30 -5.77 16.55 -11.52
CA GLU A 30 -5.71 16.79 -10.06
C GLU A 30 -4.29 16.61 -9.51
N LEU A 31 -3.55 15.61 -10.01
CA LEU A 31 -2.13 15.43 -9.66
C LEU A 31 -1.30 16.65 -10.08
N LYS A 32 -1.46 17.11 -11.33
CA LYS A 32 -0.75 18.28 -11.85
C LYS A 32 -1.00 19.53 -11.02
N ASP A 33 -2.27 19.80 -10.70
CA ASP A 33 -2.67 20.99 -9.95
C ASP A 33 -2.12 20.94 -8.51
N ALA A 34 -2.16 19.78 -7.87
CA ALA A 34 -1.57 19.59 -6.54
C ALA A 34 -0.05 19.78 -6.54
N VAL A 35 0.65 19.28 -7.56
CA VAL A 35 2.10 19.49 -7.72
C VAL A 35 2.42 20.96 -7.97
N TRP A 36 1.63 21.66 -8.80
CA TRP A 36 1.80 23.08 -9.06
C TRP A 36 1.62 23.93 -7.79
N LEU A 37 0.56 23.68 -7.01
CA LEU A 37 0.34 24.36 -5.73
C LEU A 37 1.52 24.16 -4.77
N TRP A 38 2.04 22.94 -4.70
CA TRP A 38 3.21 22.66 -3.87
C TRP A 38 4.45 23.42 -4.34
N LYS A 39 4.77 23.38 -5.63
CA LYS A 39 6.01 23.95 -6.18
C LYS A 39 5.98 25.48 -6.27
N GLU A 40 4.88 26.05 -6.73
CA GLU A 40 4.79 27.48 -7.04
C GLU A 40 4.26 28.31 -5.86
N LYS A 41 3.47 27.69 -4.97
CA LYS A 41 2.85 28.37 -3.81
C LYS A 41 3.37 27.87 -2.47
N GLY A 42 4.16 26.79 -2.44
CA GLY A 42 4.60 26.16 -1.19
C GLY A 42 3.48 25.46 -0.43
N GLU A 43 2.32 25.26 -1.07
CA GLU A 43 1.13 24.71 -0.42
C GLU A 43 1.08 23.18 -0.52
N GLU A 44 1.50 22.49 0.52
CA GLU A 44 1.58 21.01 0.53
C GLU A 44 0.25 20.29 0.76
N LYS A 45 -0.81 21.01 1.15
CA LYS A 45 -2.07 20.39 1.60
C LYS A 45 -2.72 19.52 0.50
N ALA A 46 -2.67 19.98 -0.75
CA ALA A 46 -3.24 19.27 -1.88
C ALA A 46 -2.49 17.96 -2.16
N ILE A 47 -1.16 18.00 -2.26
CA ILE A 47 -0.35 16.82 -2.57
C ILE A 47 -0.40 15.80 -1.43
N ARG A 48 -0.39 16.23 -0.17
CA ARG A 48 -0.52 15.35 1.00
C ARG A 48 -1.86 14.62 1.09
N LYS A 49 -2.93 15.19 0.51
CA LYS A 49 -4.24 14.54 0.44
C LYS A 49 -4.29 13.42 -0.62
N ILE A 50 -3.48 13.55 -1.67
CA ILE A 50 -3.45 12.62 -2.81
C ILE A 50 -2.52 11.43 -2.54
N LEU A 51 -1.41 11.66 -1.85
CA LEU A 51 -0.43 10.62 -1.57
C LEU A 51 -0.90 9.70 -0.42
N ALA A 52 -1.16 8.44 -0.76
CA ALA A 52 -1.38 7.39 0.23
C ALA A 52 -0.03 6.88 0.77
N PRO A 53 0.11 6.68 2.09
CA PRO A 53 1.30 6.06 2.68
C PRO A 53 1.44 4.61 2.20
N ILE A 54 2.67 4.14 1.98
CA ILE A 54 2.95 2.80 1.42
C ILE A 54 2.44 1.67 2.33
N GLU A 55 2.40 1.94 3.63
CA GLU A 55 1.85 1.08 4.69
C GLU A 55 0.38 0.71 4.42
N SER A 56 -0.34 1.54 3.65
CA SER A 56 -1.71 1.24 3.23
C SER A 56 -1.78 -0.07 2.44
N LEU A 57 -0.72 -0.46 1.71
CA LEU A 57 -0.69 -1.71 0.93
C LEU A 57 -0.68 -2.98 1.80
N VAL A 58 -0.09 -2.89 2.99
CA VAL A 58 0.19 -4.06 3.86
C VAL A 58 -0.66 -4.08 5.11
N SER A 59 -1.66 -3.19 5.20
CA SER A 59 -2.44 -2.97 6.41
C SER A 59 -3.34 -4.14 6.83
N ASP A 60 -3.60 -5.11 5.94
CA ASP A 60 -4.30 -6.37 6.24
C ASP A 60 -3.36 -7.51 6.68
N LEU A 61 -2.04 -7.32 6.58
CA LEU A 61 -1.08 -8.32 7.04
C LEU A 61 -0.94 -8.25 8.55
N PRO A 62 -0.75 -9.39 9.24
CA PRO A 62 -0.51 -9.38 10.67
C PRO A 62 0.80 -8.64 10.98
N LYS A 63 0.79 -7.90 12.10
CA LYS A 63 1.86 -6.94 12.42
C LYS A 63 2.80 -7.46 13.50
N VAL A 64 4.09 -7.20 13.30
CA VAL A 64 5.15 -7.45 14.29
C VAL A 64 5.83 -6.13 14.60
N VAL A 65 5.77 -5.67 15.86
CA VAL A 65 6.49 -4.45 16.27
C VAL A 65 7.90 -4.84 16.70
N VAL A 66 8.91 -4.20 16.12
CA VAL A 66 10.33 -4.49 16.36
C VAL A 66 11.01 -3.37 17.14
N LYS A 67 12.12 -3.68 17.81
CA LYS A 67 12.99 -2.69 18.46
C LYS A 67 13.75 -1.88 17.41
N ASP A 68 14.06 -0.62 17.71
CA ASP A 68 14.84 0.26 16.82
C ASP A 68 16.18 -0.35 16.39
N GLY A 69 16.89 -0.99 17.34
CA GLY A 69 18.14 -1.69 17.05
C GLY A 69 17.97 -2.91 16.13
N ALA A 70 16.80 -3.54 16.12
CA ALA A 70 16.47 -4.63 15.21
C ALA A 70 16.04 -4.11 13.83
N ALA A 71 15.32 -3.00 13.75
CA ALA A 71 14.89 -2.38 12.49
C ALA A 71 16.08 -2.10 11.55
N GLY A 72 17.18 -1.54 12.09
CA GLY A 72 18.40 -1.32 11.32
C GLY A 72 19.02 -2.61 10.76
N ALA A 73 19.10 -3.66 11.57
CA ALA A 73 19.63 -4.95 11.14
C ALA A 73 18.77 -5.59 10.03
N ILE A 74 17.44 -5.51 10.16
CA ILE A 74 16.50 -6.04 9.16
C ILE A 74 16.60 -5.26 7.84
N ALA A 75 16.76 -3.93 7.90
CA ALA A 75 16.95 -3.10 6.70
C ALA A 75 18.21 -3.48 5.89
N HIS A 76 19.19 -4.13 6.54
CA HIS A 76 20.38 -4.71 5.91
C HIS A 76 20.24 -6.20 5.56
N GLY A 77 19.05 -6.78 5.71
CA GLY A 77 18.76 -8.17 5.36
C GLY A 77 19.03 -9.20 6.45
N ALA A 78 19.29 -8.78 7.70
CA ALA A 78 19.45 -9.73 8.80
C ALA A 78 18.10 -10.39 9.17
N PRO A 79 18.09 -11.68 9.54
CA PRO A 79 16.88 -12.33 10.02
C PRO A 79 16.43 -11.74 11.36
N LEU A 80 15.13 -11.54 11.54
CA LEU A 80 14.55 -11.08 12.81
C LEU A 80 14.52 -12.21 13.83
N MET A 81 15.23 -12.03 14.94
CA MET A 81 15.26 -12.97 16.07
C MET A 81 14.31 -12.51 17.19
N ARG A 82 13.81 -13.45 18.00
CA ARG A 82 12.88 -13.20 19.12
C ARG A 82 13.27 -12.03 20.04
N PRO A 83 14.55 -11.80 20.41
CA PRO A 83 14.93 -10.67 21.26
C PRO A 83 14.68 -9.29 20.65
N GLY A 84 14.54 -9.20 19.32
CA GLY A 84 14.26 -7.97 18.57
C GLY A 84 12.78 -7.60 18.50
N ILE A 85 11.88 -8.45 18.98
CA ILE A 85 10.42 -8.26 18.92
C ILE A 85 9.93 -7.55 20.19
N VAL A 86 9.06 -6.55 20.02
CA VAL A 86 8.38 -5.81 21.10
C VAL A 86 6.99 -6.39 21.34
N SER A 87 6.20 -6.56 20.28
CA SER A 87 4.86 -7.13 20.35
C SER A 87 4.46 -7.79 19.04
N VAL A 88 3.52 -8.72 19.11
CA VAL A 88 2.94 -9.37 17.93
C VAL A 88 1.43 -9.44 18.04
N GLU A 89 0.75 -9.35 16.91
CA GLU A 89 -0.68 -9.52 16.79
C GLU A 89 -1.10 -11.01 16.96
N ASN A 90 -2.28 -11.26 17.54
CA ASN A 90 -2.65 -12.56 18.14
C ASN A 90 -3.02 -13.71 17.17
N ASP A 91 -2.64 -13.65 15.89
CA ASP A 91 -2.99 -14.69 14.90
C ASP A 91 -1.82 -15.02 13.97
N LEU A 92 -0.70 -15.46 14.57
CA LEU A 92 0.48 -15.91 13.84
C LEU A 92 0.35 -17.38 13.45
N SER A 93 0.08 -17.66 12.18
CA SER A 93 0.26 -18.99 11.59
C SER A 93 1.62 -19.12 10.90
N VAL A 94 2.29 -20.26 11.14
CA VAL A 94 3.56 -20.58 10.47
C VAL A 94 3.31 -20.56 8.95
N GLU A 95 4.09 -19.77 8.20
CA GLU A 95 4.01 -19.53 6.73
C GLU A 95 3.22 -18.29 6.24
N THR A 96 2.69 -17.44 7.13
CA THR A 96 2.02 -16.20 6.71
C THR A 96 3.00 -15.04 6.45
N LEU A 97 2.71 -14.19 5.46
CA LEU A 97 3.44 -12.95 5.22
C LEU A 97 3.10 -11.91 6.28
N TYR A 98 4.12 -11.27 6.86
CA TYR A 98 3.97 -10.27 7.92
C TYR A 98 4.50 -8.91 7.51
N ALA A 99 3.86 -7.86 8.01
CA ALA A 99 4.42 -6.50 8.00
C ALA A 99 5.13 -6.26 9.34
N TYR A 100 6.34 -5.71 9.29
CA TYR A 100 7.15 -5.34 10.46
C TYR A 100 7.55 -3.87 10.42
#